data_AF-A0A257UQS1-F1
#
_entry.id   AF-A0A257UQS1-F1
#
_cell.length_a   1.000
_cell.length_b   1.000
_cell.length_c   1.000
_cell.angle_alpha   90.00
_cell.angle_beta   90.00
_cell.angle_gamma   90.00
#
_symmetry.space_group_name_H-M   'P 1'
#
loop_
_entity.id
_entity.type
_entity.pdbx_description
1 polymer ?
#
loop_
_entity_poly.entity_id
_entity_poly.type
_entity_poly.pdbx_seq_one_letter_code
_entity_poly.pdbx_strand_id
1 'polypeptide(L)'
;SVLLTNTGQSCKVFWQVGSSATLGTGTAFAGNILALTSITLNTGANMTGRALARNGAVTLDTNNVNVSVCATSCPPITVSPATLPSGGQPSVPYTATFTATGGTAPYTFAVTSGTLPPGSPAFTLTSAGVLSGTPTASGTWTFTITATDANGCTGLRPYTLTINAVTCPALTIVPATLPNAVVGVPYSQPITASGSTPDSYTYTVTGSLPPGLALSPVTPPAIKTVNLLGTPTTTGIYGFTITATDGNGCQVSQAYSTLVVPAGSSIPTLSGWAMVLLVGLLALAGVAAIRRMT
;
A
#
# COMPACT_ATOMS: atom_id res chain seq x y z
N SER A 1 53.17 14.05 30.15
CA SER A 1 52.07 13.52 29.33
C SER A 1 51.69 14.54 28.27
N VAL A 2 51.05 14.10 27.18
CA VAL A 2 50.37 14.97 26.21
C VAL A 2 48.89 14.63 26.29
N LEU A 3 48.11 15.60 26.77
CA LEU A 3 46.67 15.49 26.96
C LEU A 3 45.99 16.48 26.02
N LEU A 4 44.89 16.08 25.39
CA LEU A 4 44.06 16.96 24.59
C LEU A 4 42.91 17.47 25.45
N THR A 5 42.67 18.77 25.41
CA THR A 5 41.56 19.43 26.10
C THR A 5 40.50 19.89 25.10
N ASN A 6 39.31 20.24 25.60
CA ASN A 6 38.16 20.65 24.78
C ASN A 6 37.79 19.59 23.73
N THR A 7 37.63 19.99 22.47
CA THR A 7 37.25 19.12 21.34
C THR A 7 38.47 18.54 20.59
N GLY A 8 39.67 18.63 21.16
CA GLY A 8 40.89 18.10 20.56
C GLY A 8 40.82 16.59 20.35
N GLN A 9 41.05 16.14 19.11
CA GLN A 9 41.05 14.71 18.75
C GLN A 9 42.46 14.28 18.34
N SER A 10 42.99 13.21 18.95
CA SER A 10 44.34 12.69 18.70
C SER A 10 44.58 12.28 17.26
N CYS A 11 43.53 11.82 16.57
CA CYS A 11 43.57 11.55 15.13
C CYS A 11 43.93 12.78 14.27
N LYS A 12 43.74 14.02 14.77
CA LYS A 12 44.04 15.29 14.08
C LYS A 12 45.37 15.91 14.47
N VAL A 13 46.09 15.31 15.42
CA VAL A 13 47.38 15.83 15.89
C VAL A 13 48.49 15.00 15.26
N PHE A 14 49.41 15.66 14.55
CA PHE A 14 50.52 15.03 13.84
C PHE A 14 51.84 15.61 14.34
N TRP A 15 52.70 14.72 14.82
CA TRP A 15 54.06 15.03 15.26
C TRP A 15 55.02 14.51 14.21
N GLN A 16 55.52 15.41 13.37
CA GLN A 16 56.56 15.07 12.40
C GLN A 16 57.92 15.17 13.10
N VAL A 17 58.63 14.04 13.16
CA VAL A 17 59.93 13.92 13.83
C VAL A 17 60.99 13.57 12.78
N GLY A 18 61.92 14.50 12.54
CA GLY A 18 62.98 14.36 11.53
C GLY A 18 64.04 13.30 11.84
N SER A 19 63.97 12.67 13.00
CA SER A 19 64.85 11.61 13.47
C SER A 19 64.03 10.53 14.19
N SER A 20 64.38 10.17 15.42
CA SER A 20 63.67 9.19 16.24
C SER A 20 62.87 9.87 17.34
N ALA A 21 61.73 9.29 17.72
CA ALA A 21 60.93 9.72 18.86
C ALA A 21 61.06 8.74 20.02
N THR A 22 61.11 9.24 21.26
CA THR A 22 61.07 8.40 22.46
C THR A 22 60.01 8.93 23.41
N LEU A 23 59.06 8.07 23.81
CA LEU A 23 58.15 8.31 24.92
C LEU A 23 58.73 7.66 26.17
N GLY A 24 59.01 8.48 27.19
CA GLY A 24 59.58 8.02 28.46
C GLY A 24 58.61 7.16 29.29
N THR A 25 59.15 6.44 30.27
CA THR A 25 58.40 5.52 31.15
C THR A 25 57.14 6.15 31.74
N GLY A 26 56.02 5.45 31.67
CA GLY A 26 54.72 5.91 32.20
C GLY A 26 54.09 7.11 31.48
N THR A 27 54.64 7.55 30.34
CA THR A 27 54.09 8.71 29.60
C THR A 27 52.74 8.37 28.97
N ALA A 28 51.69 9.13 29.28
CA ALA A 28 50.47 9.17 28.47
C ALA A 28 50.64 10.16 27.30
N PHE A 29 50.40 9.73 26.06
CA PHE A 29 50.55 10.53 24.85
C PHE A 29 49.30 10.50 23.96
N ALA A 30 48.90 11.64 23.41
CA ALA A 30 47.79 11.75 22.48
C ALA A 30 48.26 12.37 21.14
N GLY A 31 48.11 11.64 20.04
CA GLY A 31 48.50 12.09 18.70
C GLY A 31 49.13 11.01 17.83
N ASN A 32 49.42 11.35 16.58
CA ASN A 32 50.10 10.48 15.63
C ASN A 32 51.57 10.90 15.51
N ILE A 33 52.49 10.00 15.83
CA ILE A 33 53.94 10.22 15.66
C ILE A 33 54.33 9.69 14.27
N LEU A 34 54.95 10.56 13.47
CA LEU A 34 55.54 10.27 12.17
C LEU A 34 57.05 10.50 12.29
N ALA A 35 57.81 9.45 12.62
CA ALA A 35 59.26 9.54 12.81
C ALA A 35 60.03 9.03 11.59
N LEU A 36 61.11 9.73 11.23
CA LEU A 36 61.95 9.36 10.11
C LEU A 36 62.68 8.03 10.36
N THR A 37 63.28 7.86 11.54
CA THR A 37 64.12 6.69 11.85
C THR A 37 63.38 5.67 12.71
N SER A 38 63.18 5.91 14.01
CA SER A 38 62.55 4.93 14.91
C SER A 38 61.65 5.58 15.94
N ILE A 39 60.80 4.79 16.58
CA ILE A 39 59.97 5.22 17.72
C ILE A 39 60.19 4.23 18.87
N THR A 40 60.45 4.73 20.07
CA THR A 40 60.55 3.90 21.29
C THR A 40 59.51 4.35 22.29
N LEU A 41 58.70 3.41 22.79
CA LEU A 41 57.84 3.61 23.96
C LEU A 41 58.44 2.82 25.11
N ASN A 42 59.00 3.52 26.10
CA ASN A 42 59.55 2.88 27.30
C ASN A 42 58.44 2.29 28.18
N THR A 43 58.82 1.52 29.20
CA THR A 43 57.91 0.76 30.07
C THR A 43 56.67 1.56 30.49
N GLY A 44 55.48 1.06 30.14
CA GLY A 44 54.22 1.67 30.59
C GLY A 44 53.86 3.00 29.94
N ALA A 45 54.60 3.47 28.92
CA ALA A 45 54.17 4.61 28.10
C ALA A 45 52.93 4.22 27.29
N ASN A 46 51.82 4.92 27.43
CA ASN A 46 50.57 4.60 26.74
C ASN A 46 50.24 5.71 25.74
N MET A 47 49.72 5.34 24.57
CA MET A 47 49.32 6.32 23.57
C MET A 47 47.91 6.11 23.04
N THR A 48 47.25 7.22 22.74
CA THR A 48 46.02 7.26 21.94
C THR A 48 46.33 7.97 20.62
N GLY A 49 46.43 7.19 19.53
CA GLY A 49 46.86 7.67 18.21
C GLY A 49 47.58 6.58 17.41
N ARG A 50 48.67 6.95 16.71
CA ARG A 50 49.47 6.03 15.88
C ARG A 50 50.96 6.29 16.03
N ALA A 51 51.78 5.25 16.09
CA ALA A 51 53.23 5.35 16.01
C ALA A 51 53.71 4.80 14.67
N LEU A 52 54.22 5.67 13.80
CA LEU A 52 54.62 5.36 12.43
C LEU A 52 56.09 5.74 12.24
N ALA A 53 56.98 4.76 12.30
CA ALA A 53 58.41 4.92 11.98
C ALA A 53 58.65 4.57 10.51
N ARG A 54 59.39 5.41 9.76
CA ARG A 54 59.60 5.23 8.32
C ARG A 54 60.74 4.26 7.99
N ASN A 55 61.91 4.42 8.62
CA ASN A 55 63.13 3.68 8.24
C ASN A 55 63.58 2.64 9.27
N GLY A 56 62.87 2.50 10.39
CA GLY A 56 63.28 1.68 11.52
C GLY A 56 62.08 1.17 12.32
N ALA A 57 62.35 0.64 13.50
CA ALA A 57 61.34 -0.05 14.30
C ALA A 57 60.51 0.92 15.17
N VAL A 58 59.30 0.44 15.52
CA VAL A 58 58.55 0.91 16.68
C VAL A 58 58.79 -0.11 17.80
N THR A 59 59.50 0.28 18.86
CA THR A 59 59.80 -0.58 20.01
C THR A 59 58.84 -0.26 21.14
N LEU A 60 58.25 -1.31 21.72
CA LEU A 60 57.31 -1.22 22.83
C LEU A 60 57.83 -2.02 24.03
N ASP A 61 57.63 -1.50 25.23
CA ASP A 61 57.80 -2.18 26.50
C ASP A 61 56.55 -1.96 27.38
N THR A 62 55.71 -2.99 27.49
CA THR A 62 54.51 -2.98 28.35
C THR A 62 53.62 -1.74 28.10
N ASN A 63 53.32 -1.46 26.84
CA ASN A 63 52.55 -0.28 26.41
C ASN A 63 51.13 -0.65 25.96
N ASN A 64 50.22 0.31 26.11
CA ASN A 64 48.93 0.28 25.45
C ASN A 64 48.87 1.34 24.33
N VAL A 65 48.59 0.90 23.11
CA VAL A 65 48.52 1.73 21.91
C VAL A 65 47.11 1.67 21.34
N ASN A 66 46.29 2.66 21.68
CA ASN A 66 44.90 2.74 21.24
C ASN A 66 44.80 3.59 19.97
N VAL A 67 44.22 3.06 18.90
CA VAL A 67 43.93 3.86 17.71
C VAL A 67 42.81 4.85 18.03
N SER A 68 43.05 6.12 17.73
CA SER A 68 42.02 7.16 17.74
C SER A 68 41.44 7.31 16.34
N VAL A 69 40.14 7.05 16.19
CA VAL A 69 39.38 7.51 15.03
C VAL A 69 38.84 8.91 15.33
N CYS A 70 38.87 9.79 14.34
CA CYS A 70 38.19 11.07 14.49
C CYS A 70 36.70 10.81 14.58
N ALA A 71 36.02 11.45 15.54
CA ALA A 71 34.57 11.47 15.50
C ALA A 71 34.18 12.22 14.22
N THR A 72 33.46 11.54 13.33
CA THR A 72 32.81 12.17 12.19
C THR A 72 31.79 13.15 12.77
N SER A 73 32.07 14.44 12.66
CA SER A 73 31.13 15.48 13.06
C SER A 73 30.02 15.50 12.01
N CYS A 74 28.88 14.89 12.34
CA CYS A 74 27.74 14.90 11.44
C CYS A 74 26.98 16.22 11.58
N PRO A 75 26.95 17.07 10.54
CA PRO A 75 26.05 18.21 10.54
C PRO A 75 24.60 17.71 10.51
N PRO A 76 23.63 18.52 11.00
CA PRO A 76 22.24 18.15 10.93
C PRO A 76 21.79 18.04 9.47
N ILE A 77 21.31 16.86 9.07
CA ILE A 77 20.76 16.61 7.74
C ILE A 77 19.25 16.82 7.77
N THR A 78 18.74 17.65 6.86
CA THR A 78 17.31 17.92 6.71
C THR A 78 16.78 17.24 5.47
N VAL A 79 15.68 16.47 5.61
CA VAL A 79 14.99 15.81 4.49
C VAL A 79 13.78 16.64 4.06
N SER A 80 13.60 16.81 2.75
CA SER A 80 12.50 17.53 2.10
C SER A 80 11.75 16.58 1.16
N PRO A 81 10.42 16.74 0.93
CA PRO A 81 9.53 17.79 1.43
C PRO A 81 9.19 17.66 2.93
N ALA A 82 8.62 18.71 3.51
CA ALA A 82 8.22 18.71 4.92
C ALA A 82 6.93 17.91 5.21
N THR A 83 6.14 17.62 4.19
CA THR A 83 4.95 16.77 4.28
C THR A 83 4.76 16.11 2.93
N LEU A 84 3.98 15.03 2.89
CA LEU A 84 3.55 14.43 1.64
C LEU A 84 2.15 14.92 1.28
N PRO A 85 1.87 15.17 -0.01
CA PRO A 85 0.49 15.29 -0.47
C PRO A 85 -0.24 13.95 -0.27
N SER A 86 -1.58 14.00 -0.22
CA SER A 86 -2.41 12.80 -0.27
C SER A 86 -2.00 11.93 -1.45
N GLY A 87 -2.00 10.61 -1.26
CA GLY A 87 -1.70 9.67 -2.32
C GLY A 87 -2.87 9.36 -3.24
N GLY A 88 -3.96 10.14 -3.16
CA GLY A 88 -5.14 9.96 -4.00
C GLY A 88 -5.99 8.79 -3.51
N GLN A 89 -6.70 8.13 -4.44
CA GLN A 89 -7.52 6.96 -4.19
C GLN A 89 -6.78 5.66 -4.61
N PRO A 90 -7.27 4.48 -4.19
CA PRO A 90 -6.79 3.21 -4.74
C PRO A 90 -6.75 3.21 -6.27
N SER A 91 -5.79 2.48 -6.85
CA SER A 91 -5.53 2.36 -8.29
C SER A 91 -4.99 3.61 -8.98
N VAL A 92 -4.84 4.74 -8.29
CA VAL A 92 -4.20 5.96 -8.84
C VAL A 92 -2.70 5.94 -8.56
N PRO A 93 -1.82 6.00 -9.57
CA PRO A 93 -0.37 6.02 -9.35
C PRO A 93 0.08 7.21 -8.50
N TYR A 94 1.01 6.96 -7.58
CA TYR A 94 1.63 7.97 -6.74
C TYR A 94 3.13 8.08 -7.01
N THR A 95 3.65 9.30 -6.96
CA THR A 95 5.09 9.57 -6.96
C THR A 95 5.42 10.76 -6.07
N ALA A 96 6.54 10.67 -5.35
CA ALA A 96 7.13 11.75 -4.57
C ALA A 96 8.65 11.67 -4.61
N THR A 97 9.30 12.83 -4.70
CA THR A 97 10.76 12.93 -4.70
C THR A 97 11.24 13.59 -3.42
N PHE A 98 12.25 12.99 -2.80
CA PHE A 98 12.91 13.46 -1.61
C PHE A 98 14.28 14.04 -1.93
N THR A 99 14.66 15.08 -1.19
CA THR A 99 15.99 15.68 -1.23
C THR A 99 16.52 15.86 0.18
N ALA A 100 17.83 16.03 0.31
CA ALA A 100 18.48 16.24 1.58
C ALA A 100 19.52 17.35 1.49
N THR A 101 19.69 18.09 2.58
CA THR A 101 20.67 19.17 2.72
C THR A 101 21.35 19.12 4.10
N GLY A 102 22.47 19.83 4.25
CA GLY A 102 23.21 19.97 5.52
C GLY A 102 24.47 19.13 5.62
N GLY A 103 24.53 17.97 4.95
CA GLY A 103 25.71 17.09 4.87
C GLY A 103 26.53 17.21 3.58
N THR A 104 27.34 16.20 3.31
CA THR A 104 28.18 16.10 2.10
C THR A 104 27.51 15.22 1.04
N ALA A 105 27.18 15.79 -0.11
CA ALA A 105 26.63 15.02 -1.23
C ALA A 105 27.63 13.95 -1.76
N PRO A 106 27.17 12.86 -2.39
CA PRO A 106 25.78 12.51 -2.67
C PRO A 106 25.01 12.01 -1.44
N TYR A 107 23.67 12.07 -1.53
CA TYR A 107 22.77 11.50 -0.52
C TYR A 107 22.11 10.22 -1.03
N THR A 108 21.88 9.27 -0.14
CA THR A 108 21.11 8.06 -0.39
C THR A 108 19.92 7.98 0.55
N PHE A 109 18.80 7.46 0.07
CA PHE A 109 17.54 7.42 0.82
C PHE A 109 17.07 5.99 1.06
N ALA A 110 16.51 5.75 2.24
CA ALA A 110 15.89 4.47 2.61
C ALA A 110 14.70 4.67 3.55
N VAL A 111 13.72 3.77 3.48
CA VAL A 111 12.68 3.65 4.51
C VAL A 111 13.25 2.77 5.62
N THR A 112 13.39 3.32 6.83
CA THR A 112 14.06 2.62 7.94
C THR A 112 13.10 2.15 9.03
N SER A 113 11.88 2.68 9.07
CA SER A 113 10.84 2.23 10.01
C SER A 113 9.44 2.51 9.47
N GLY A 114 8.45 1.79 10.00
CA GLY A 114 7.06 1.89 9.56
C GLY A 114 6.80 1.07 8.30
N THR A 115 5.67 1.34 7.65
CA THR A 115 5.20 0.55 6.51
C THR A 115 4.73 1.46 5.40
N LEU A 116 5.12 1.16 4.16
CA LEU A 116 4.54 1.78 2.97
C LEU A 116 3.13 1.19 2.69
N PRO A 117 2.27 1.91 1.93
CA PRO A 117 0.99 1.35 1.53
C PRO A 117 1.14 0.07 0.69
N PRO A 118 0.21 -0.89 0.80
CA PRO A 118 0.14 -2.00 -0.15
C PRO A 118 -0.16 -1.45 -1.55
N GLY A 119 0.43 -2.05 -2.57
CA GLY A 119 0.26 -1.57 -3.95
C GLY A 119 0.54 -2.60 -5.03
N SER A 120 0.05 -2.30 -6.23
CA SER A 120 0.30 -3.06 -7.47
C SER A 120 0.43 -2.10 -8.65
N PRO A 121 1.66 -1.69 -9.05
CA PRO A 121 2.95 -2.09 -8.46
C PRO A 121 3.14 -1.62 -7.02
N ALA A 122 3.90 -2.40 -6.25
CA ALA A 122 4.18 -2.13 -4.84
C ALA A 122 4.91 -0.78 -4.66
N PHE A 123 4.69 -0.14 -3.51
CA PHE A 123 5.41 1.07 -3.17
C PHE A 123 6.89 0.77 -2.92
N THR A 124 7.77 1.54 -3.57
CA THR A 124 9.22 1.43 -3.41
C THR A 124 9.85 2.81 -3.35
N LEU A 125 10.86 2.97 -2.48
CA LEU A 125 11.71 4.16 -2.43
C LEU A 125 13.07 3.80 -3.04
N THR A 126 13.45 4.50 -4.10
CA THR A 126 14.79 4.34 -4.69
C THR A 126 15.85 5.00 -3.82
N SER A 127 17.11 4.55 -3.94
CA SER A 127 18.24 5.19 -3.24
C SER A 127 18.46 6.64 -3.67
N ALA A 128 17.97 7.04 -4.86
CA ALA A 128 17.97 8.41 -5.34
C ALA A 128 16.84 9.28 -4.75
N GLY A 129 15.98 8.72 -3.90
CA GLY A 129 14.93 9.46 -3.20
C GLY A 129 13.61 9.55 -3.96
N VAL A 130 13.30 8.63 -4.87
CA VAL A 130 11.97 8.61 -5.55
C VAL A 130 11.11 7.51 -4.93
N LEU A 131 10.01 7.90 -4.28
CA LEU A 131 8.96 6.99 -3.81
C LEU A 131 7.89 6.89 -4.88
N SER A 132 7.60 5.68 -5.34
CA SER A 132 6.53 5.44 -6.31
C SER A 132 5.80 4.12 -6.05
N GLY A 133 4.55 4.04 -6.47
CA GLY A 133 3.69 2.86 -6.36
C GLY A 133 2.24 3.19 -6.71
N THR A 134 1.40 2.16 -6.78
CA THR A 134 -0.05 2.32 -7.00
C THR A 134 -0.80 1.64 -5.88
N PRO A 135 -1.51 2.37 -5.00
CA PRO A 135 -2.14 1.81 -3.81
C PRO A 135 -3.30 0.88 -4.16
N THR A 136 -3.48 -0.19 -3.40
CA THR A 136 -4.61 -1.14 -3.56
C THR A 136 -5.67 -1.02 -2.48
N ALA A 137 -5.37 -0.31 -1.40
CA ALA A 137 -6.28 -0.08 -0.29
C ALA A 137 -6.26 1.40 0.10
N SER A 138 -7.35 1.87 0.71
CA SER A 138 -7.41 3.18 1.36
C SER A 138 -6.98 3.09 2.83
N GLY A 139 -6.56 4.21 3.41
CA GLY A 139 -6.05 4.26 4.78
C GLY A 139 -4.99 5.33 5.00
N THR A 140 -4.28 5.21 6.11
CA THR A 140 -3.17 6.09 6.48
C THR A 140 -1.97 5.25 6.87
N TRP A 141 -0.81 5.55 6.29
CA TRP A 141 0.44 4.85 6.54
C TRP A 141 1.50 5.82 7.03
N THR A 142 2.23 5.40 8.06
CA THR A 142 3.32 6.16 8.65
C THR A 142 4.63 5.42 8.45
N PHE A 143 5.65 6.14 7.97
CA PHE A 143 6.99 5.60 7.74
C PHE A 143 8.04 6.69 7.90
N THR A 144 9.29 6.29 8.15
CA THR A 144 10.42 7.20 8.32
C THR A 144 11.39 7.04 7.16
N ILE A 145 11.74 8.15 6.52
CA ILE A 145 12.82 8.19 5.53
C ILE A 145 14.10 8.64 6.23
N THR A 146 15.17 7.92 5.95
CA THR A 146 16.53 8.28 6.34
C THR A 146 17.30 8.68 5.10
N ALA A 147 17.89 9.87 5.12
CA ALA A 147 18.88 10.31 4.15
C ALA A 147 20.27 10.10 4.75
N THR A 148 21.18 9.48 4.00
CA THR A 148 22.58 9.24 4.39
C THR A 148 23.50 9.96 3.42
N ASP A 149 24.40 10.80 3.93
CA ASP A 149 25.38 11.54 3.12
C ASP A 149 26.62 10.69 2.78
N ALA A 150 27.55 11.26 2.02
CA ALA A 150 28.77 10.57 1.57
C ALA A 150 29.72 10.15 2.70
N ASN A 151 29.61 10.77 3.87
CA ASN A 151 30.43 10.48 5.06
C ASN A 151 29.71 9.54 6.04
N GLY A 152 28.53 9.04 5.69
CA GLY A 152 27.71 8.15 6.52
C GLY A 152 26.88 8.88 7.58
N CYS A 153 26.78 10.20 7.51
CA CYS A 153 25.92 10.98 8.40
C CYS A 153 24.46 10.86 7.98
N THR A 154 23.55 10.78 8.96
CA THR A 154 22.13 10.52 8.69
C THR A 154 21.21 11.64 9.16
N GLY A 155 20.14 11.87 8.39
CA GLY A 155 18.99 12.68 8.77
C GLY A 155 17.71 11.87 8.63
N LEU A 156 16.86 11.88 9.65
CA LEU A 156 15.61 11.12 9.66
C LEU A 156 14.41 12.04 9.59
N ARG A 157 13.37 11.58 8.90
CA ARG A 157 12.11 12.30 8.84
C ARG A 157 10.90 11.38 8.77
N PRO A 158 9.97 11.47 9.74
CA PRO A 158 8.72 10.74 9.69
C PRO A 158 7.78 11.39 8.66
N TYR A 159 7.02 10.54 7.96
CA TYR A 159 6.01 10.92 7.00
C TYR A 159 4.71 10.16 7.28
N THR A 160 3.61 10.82 6.91
CA THR A 160 2.28 10.23 6.87
C THR A 160 1.76 10.36 5.44
N LEU A 161 1.38 9.23 4.84
CA LEU A 161 0.74 9.18 3.53
C LEU A 161 -0.69 8.69 3.71
N THR A 162 -1.66 9.48 3.26
CA THR A 162 -3.09 9.12 3.30
C THR A 162 -3.56 8.77 1.90
N ILE A 163 -4.10 7.56 1.72
CA ILE A 163 -4.86 7.16 0.53
C ILE A 163 -6.34 7.27 0.89
N ASN A 164 -7.02 8.18 0.21
CA ASN A 164 -8.42 8.49 0.45
C ASN A 164 -9.30 7.29 0.05
N ALA A 165 -10.40 7.09 0.77
CA ALA A 165 -11.40 6.10 0.40
C ALA A 165 -12.08 6.47 -0.92
N VAL A 166 -12.54 5.45 -1.65
CA VAL A 166 -13.45 5.65 -2.78
C VAL A 166 -14.82 6.03 -2.24
N THR A 167 -15.34 7.18 -2.65
CA THR A 167 -16.71 7.61 -2.32
C THR A 167 -17.63 7.16 -3.44
N CYS A 168 -18.53 6.23 -3.13
CA CYS A 168 -19.44 5.69 -4.13
C CYS A 168 -20.73 6.50 -4.24
N PRO A 169 -21.19 6.83 -5.45
CA PRO A 169 -22.52 7.39 -5.64
C PRO A 169 -23.60 6.32 -5.35
N ALA A 170 -24.84 6.77 -5.18
CA ALA A 170 -25.98 5.87 -5.05
C ALA A 170 -26.24 5.18 -6.39
N LEU A 171 -25.84 3.91 -6.48
CA LEU A 171 -26.06 3.06 -7.65
C LEU A 171 -27.38 2.30 -7.51
N THR A 172 -28.06 2.05 -8.62
CA THR A 172 -29.33 1.30 -8.68
C THR A 172 -29.34 0.31 -9.82
N ILE A 173 -30.08 -0.79 -9.68
CA ILE A 173 -30.37 -1.76 -10.75
C ILE A 173 -31.88 -1.81 -11.00
N VAL A 174 -32.30 -1.78 -12.26
CA VAL A 174 -33.69 -1.87 -12.71
C VAL A 174 -33.82 -2.98 -13.76
N PRO A 175 -34.90 -3.79 -13.74
CA PRO A 175 -36.04 -3.75 -12.82
C PRO A 175 -35.73 -4.34 -11.44
N ALA A 176 -36.49 -3.97 -10.41
CA ALA A 176 -36.32 -4.51 -9.05
C ALA A 176 -36.80 -5.98 -8.93
N THR A 177 -37.66 -6.41 -9.83
CA THR A 177 -38.23 -7.77 -9.90
C THR A 177 -38.24 -8.25 -11.34
N LEU A 178 -38.17 -9.57 -11.52
CA LEU A 178 -38.22 -10.21 -12.83
C LEU A 178 -39.55 -10.95 -13.02
N PRO A 179 -40.16 -10.90 -14.22
CA PRO A 179 -41.31 -11.72 -14.55
C PRO A 179 -40.98 -13.22 -14.41
N ASN A 180 -42.02 -14.01 -14.15
CA ASN A 180 -41.90 -15.47 -14.21
C ASN A 180 -41.53 -15.91 -15.64
N ALA A 181 -40.73 -16.95 -15.74
CA ALA A 181 -40.39 -17.56 -17.02
C ALA A 181 -41.18 -18.85 -17.23
N VAL A 182 -41.25 -19.32 -18.48
CA VAL A 182 -41.96 -20.55 -18.85
C VAL A 182 -40.97 -21.48 -19.53
N VAL A 183 -40.99 -22.77 -19.20
CA VAL A 183 -40.12 -23.77 -19.84
C VAL A 183 -40.36 -23.76 -21.35
N GLY A 184 -39.27 -23.75 -22.13
CA GLY A 184 -39.31 -23.78 -23.60
C GLY A 184 -39.68 -22.46 -24.26
N VAL A 185 -40.03 -21.41 -23.50
CA VAL A 185 -40.37 -20.09 -24.05
C VAL A 185 -39.16 -19.16 -23.97
N PRO A 186 -38.79 -18.47 -25.07
CA PRO A 186 -37.72 -17.47 -25.04
C PRO A 186 -38.00 -16.39 -24.00
N TYR A 187 -37.01 -16.13 -23.16
CA TYR A 187 -37.01 -15.12 -22.13
C TYR A 187 -35.97 -14.07 -22.49
N SER A 188 -36.32 -12.79 -22.36
CA SER A 188 -35.39 -11.67 -22.53
C SER A 188 -35.84 -10.53 -21.63
N GLN A 189 -35.01 -10.18 -20.65
CA GLN A 189 -35.26 -9.04 -19.77
C GLN A 189 -34.03 -8.14 -19.69
N PRO A 190 -34.16 -6.84 -19.94
CA PRO A 190 -33.07 -5.89 -19.75
C PRO A 190 -32.84 -5.65 -18.26
N ILE A 191 -31.57 -5.64 -17.86
CA ILE A 191 -31.07 -5.30 -16.53
C ILE A 191 -30.18 -4.07 -16.70
N THR A 192 -30.58 -2.95 -16.12
CA THR A 192 -29.91 -1.66 -16.29
C THR A 192 -29.40 -1.15 -14.95
N ALA A 193 -28.11 -0.87 -14.87
CA ALA A 193 -27.50 -0.15 -13.76
C ALA A 193 -27.40 1.34 -14.07
N SER A 194 -27.47 2.17 -13.05
CA SER A 194 -27.35 3.63 -13.16
C SER A 194 -26.82 4.24 -11.88
N GLY A 195 -26.28 5.46 -11.96
CA GLY A 195 -25.83 6.25 -10.81
C GLY A 195 -24.34 6.62 -10.84
N SER A 196 -23.55 6.11 -11.78
CA SER A 196 -22.13 6.45 -11.96
C SER A 196 -21.89 7.39 -13.15
N THR A 197 -20.74 8.05 -13.14
CA THR A 197 -20.20 8.83 -14.27
C THR A 197 -18.73 8.45 -14.46
N PRO A 198 -18.32 7.82 -15.58
CA PRO A 198 -19.14 7.36 -16.70
C PRO A 198 -20.18 6.31 -16.29
N ASP A 199 -21.30 6.28 -17.02
CA ASP A 199 -22.47 5.44 -16.72
C ASP A 199 -22.28 4.03 -17.32
N SER A 200 -21.17 3.38 -16.95
CA SER A 200 -20.71 2.10 -17.48
C SER A 200 -20.37 1.11 -16.38
N TYR A 201 -20.79 -0.15 -16.58
CA TYR A 201 -20.73 -1.17 -15.53
C TYR A 201 -20.25 -2.51 -16.09
N THR A 202 -19.66 -3.31 -15.20
CA THR A 202 -19.43 -4.74 -15.38
C THR A 202 -20.44 -5.51 -14.53
N TYR A 203 -20.98 -6.60 -15.07
CA TYR A 203 -22.00 -7.41 -14.40
C TYR A 203 -21.45 -8.78 -14.02
N THR A 204 -21.72 -9.21 -12.80
CA THR A 204 -21.47 -10.56 -12.33
C THR A 204 -22.74 -11.18 -11.78
N VAL A 205 -22.85 -12.51 -11.87
CA VAL A 205 -23.98 -13.26 -11.31
C VAL A 205 -23.46 -14.26 -10.31
N THR A 206 -24.14 -14.34 -9.17
CA THR A 206 -23.92 -15.37 -8.14
C THR A 206 -25.24 -16.06 -7.81
N GLY A 207 -25.18 -17.30 -7.31
CA GLY A 207 -26.36 -18.13 -7.07
C GLY A 207 -26.76 -18.98 -8.28
N SER A 208 -28.00 -19.46 -8.29
CA SER A 208 -28.49 -20.40 -9.31
C SER A 208 -29.39 -19.66 -10.31
N LEU A 209 -28.89 -19.43 -11.53
CA LEU A 209 -29.74 -19.05 -12.65
C LEU A 209 -30.61 -20.23 -13.10
N PRO A 210 -31.84 -20.00 -13.60
CA PRO A 210 -32.60 -21.04 -14.27
C PRO A 210 -31.78 -21.66 -15.42
N PRO A 211 -31.70 -23.00 -15.51
CA PRO A 211 -31.03 -23.67 -16.62
C PRO A 211 -31.55 -23.20 -17.97
N GLY A 212 -30.64 -22.81 -18.86
CA GLY A 212 -30.96 -22.26 -20.17
C GLY A 212 -31.05 -20.72 -20.22
N LEU A 213 -30.91 -20.03 -19.08
CA LEU A 213 -30.73 -18.57 -19.03
C LEU A 213 -29.28 -18.18 -18.75
N ALA A 214 -28.85 -17.08 -19.35
CA ALA A 214 -27.57 -16.43 -19.09
C ALA A 214 -27.67 -14.92 -19.29
N LEU A 215 -26.75 -14.17 -18.70
CA LEU A 215 -26.56 -12.78 -19.12
C LEU A 215 -25.94 -12.73 -20.51
N SER A 216 -26.37 -11.77 -21.33
CA SER A 216 -25.74 -11.50 -22.62
C SER A 216 -24.23 -11.38 -22.42
N PRO A 217 -23.40 -12.02 -23.26
CA PRO A 217 -21.96 -11.82 -23.19
C PRO A 217 -21.65 -10.33 -23.31
N VAL A 218 -21.00 -9.81 -22.28
CA VAL A 218 -20.42 -8.46 -22.27
C VAL A 218 -19.10 -8.56 -23.01
N THR A 219 -19.12 -8.37 -24.33
CA THR A 219 -17.88 -8.04 -25.05
C THR A 219 -17.48 -6.64 -24.60
N PRO A 220 -16.25 -6.40 -24.11
CA PRO A 220 -15.80 -5.04 -23.77
C PRO A 220 -16.10 -4.08 -24.93
N PRO A 221 -16.56 -2.84 -24.65
CA PRO A 221 -16.49 -2.12 -23.37
C PRO A 221 -17.72 -2.31 -22.44
N ALA A 222 -17.57 -1.86 -21.19
CA ALA A 222 -18.61 -1.82 -20.17
C ALA A 222 -19.91 -1.17 -20.67
N ILE A 223 -21.06 -1.80 -20.36
CA ILE A 223 -22.38 -1.40 -20.87
C ILE A 223 -23.31 -0.97 -19.75
N LYS A 224 -24.22 -0.05 -20.05
CA LYS A 224 -25.24 0.41 -19.11
C LYS A 224 -26.31 -0.65 -18.83
N THR A 225 -26.64 -1.44 -19.85
CA THR A 225 -27.70 -2.46 -19.80
C THR A 225 -27.18 -3.79 -20.29
N VAL A 226 -27.43 -4.87 -19.53
CA VAL A 226 -27.23 -6.26 -19.95
C VAL A 226 -28.59 -6.96 -20.02
N ASN A 227 -28.79 -7.87 -20.95
CA ASN A 227 -30.03 -8.65 -20.99
C ASN A 227 -29.82 -10.00 -20.30
N LEU A 228 -30.79 -10.44 -19.51
CA LEU A 228 -30.95 -11.84 -19.09
C LEU A 228 -31.78 -12.54 -20.17
N LEU A 229 -31.15 -13.45 -20.92
CA LEU A 229 -31.75 -14.11 -22.08
C LEU A 229 -31.57 -15.62 -22.06
N GLY A 230 -32.42 -16.29 -22.84
CA GLY A 230 -32.30 -17.69 -23.17
C GLY A 230 -33.66 -18.37 -23.15
N THR A 231 -33.65 -19.70 -23.05
CA THR A 231 -34.86 -20.51 -23.04
C THR A 231 -34.78 -21.44 -21.82
N PRO A 232 -35.56 -21.19 -20.75
CA PRO A 232 -35.52 -22.02 -19.56
C PRO A 232 -35.89 -23.47 -19.89
N THR A 233 -35.18 -24.43 -19.31
CA THR A 233 -35.39 -25.86 -19.59
C THR A 233 -36.02 -26.62 -18.43
N THR A 234 -35.96 -26.08 -17.22
CA THR A 234 -36.39 -26.77 -15.99
C THR A 234 -37.27 -25.86 -15.15
N THR A 235 -38.38 -26.40 -14.63
CA THR A 235 -39.28 -25.71 -13.71
C THR A 235 -38.66 -25.60 -12.33
N GLY A 236 -38.93 -24.50 -11.62
CA GLY A 236 -38.42 -24.30 -10.27
C GLY A 236 -38.41 -22.84 -9.86
N ILE A 237 -38.03 -22.59 -8.61
CA ILE A 237 -37.76 -21.24 -8.11
C ILE A 237 -36.25 -21.09 -8.01
N TYR A 238 -35.71 -20.06 -8.66
CA TYR A 238 -34.28 -19.83 -8.78
C TYR A 238 -33.92 -18.50 -8.12
N GLY A 239 -33.07 -18.56 -7.10
CA GLY A 239 -32.51 -17.40 -6.42
C GLY A 239 -31.12 -17.07 -6.95
N PHE A 240 -30.92 -15.85 -7.42
CA PHE A 240 -29.62 -15.36 -7.88
C PHE A 240 -29.49 -13.86 -7.63
N THR A 241 -28.24 -13.40 -7.58
CA THR A 241 -27.92 -11.99 -7.38
C THR A 241 -27.11 -11.49 -8.56
N ILE A 242 -27.55 -10.38 -9.15
CA ILE A 242 -26.78 -9.64 -10.15
C ILE A 242 -26.09 -8.48 -9.45
N THR A 243 -24.76 -8.39 -9.60
CA THR A 243 -23.96 -7.28 -9.11
C THR A 243 -23.43 -6.46 -10.29
N ALA A 244 -23.71 -5.16 -10.29
CA ALA A 244 -23.11 -4.20 -11.22
C ALA A 244 -21.98 -3.45 -10.53
N THR A 245 -20.80 -3.37 -11.17
CA THR A 245 -19.61 -2.66 -10.68
C THR A 245 -19.20 -1.58 -11.67
N ASP A 246 -19.08 -0.33 -11.22
CA ASP A 246 -18.62 0.78 -12.06
C ASP A 246 -17.09 0.80 -12.26
N GLY A 247 -16.58 1.75 -13.05
CA GLY A 247 -15.15 1.91 -13.31
C GLY A 247 -14.29 2.30 -12.10
N ASN A 248 -14.90 2.77 -11.00
CA ASN A 248 -14.23 3.12 -9.75
C ASN A 248 -14.27 1.98 -8.72
N GLY A 249 -14.88 0.84 -9.07
CA GLY A 249 -15.05 -0.30 -8.18
C GLY A 249 -16.27 -0.20 -7.26
N CYS A 250 -17.15 0.78 -7.45
CA CYS A 250 -18.39 0.91 -6.69
C CYS A 250 -19.42 -0.11 -7.17
N GLN A 251 -20.12 -0.74 -6.22
CA GLN A 251 -21.01 -1.87 -6.50
C GLN A 251 -22.44 -1.63 -6.04
N VAL A 252 -23.39 -2.16 -6.81
CA VAL A 252 -24.77 -2.38 -6.40
C VAL A 252 -25.18 -3.81 -6.75
N SER A 253 -25.92 -4.44 -5.84
CA SER A 253 -26.42 -5.81 -6.03
C SER A 253 -27.94 -5.82 -5.95
N GLN A 254 -28.57 -6.54 -6.87
CA GLN A 254 -30.00 -6.81 -6.85
C GLN A 254 -30.21 -8.33 -6.78
N ALA A 255 -30.92 -8.76 -5.74
CA ALA A 255 -31.35 -10.14 -5.60
C ALA A 255 -32.65 -10.35 -6.40
N TYR A 256 -32.71 -11.46 -7.12
CA TYR A 256 -33.87 -11.90 -7.88
C TYR A 256 -34.30 -13.30 -7.44
N SER A 257 -35.60 -13.52 -7.46
CA SER A 257 -36.21 -14.84 -7.37
C SER A 257 -37.11 -15.01 -8.57
N THR A 258 -36.74 -15.89 -9.49
CA THR A 258 -37.55 -16.16 -10.70
C THR A 258 -38.21 -17.52 -10.59
N LEU A 259 -39.53 -17.54 -10.80
CA LEU A 259 -40.29 -18.77 -10.94
C LEU A 259 -40.31 -19.19 -12.41
N VAL A 260 -39.90 -20.43 -12.69
CA VAL A 260 -40.07 -21.07 -14.00
C VAL A 260 -41.21 -22.07 -13.92
N VAL A 261 -42.26 -21.84 -14.71
CA VAL A 261 -43.46 -22.71 -14.77
C VAL A 261 -43.45 -23.63 -16.00
N PRO A 262 -44.17 -24.77 -15.97
CA PRO A 262 -44.24 -25.69 -17.11
C PRO A 262 -44.82 -25.04 -18.38
N ALA A 263 -44.38 -25.51 -19.55
CA ALA A 263 -44.99 -25.15 -20.84
C ALA A 263 -46.48 -25.56 -20.86
N GLY A 264 -47.36 -24.67 -21.32
CA GLY A 264 -48.81 -24.94 -21.36
C GLY A 264 -49.54 -24.73 -20.03
N SER A 265 -48.86 -24.25 -18.99
CA SER A 265 -49.53 -23.75 -17.79
C SER A 265 -50.27 -22.47 -18.15
N SER A 266 -51.56 -22.56 -18.48
CA SER A 266 -52.43 -21.39 -18.35
C SER A 266 -52.26 -20.89 -16.93
N ILE A 267 -51.88 -19.62 -16.74
CA ILE A 267 -52.09 -18.96 -15.44
C ILE A 267 -53.54 -19.31 -15.08
N PRO A 268 -53.84 -19.96 -13.94
CA PRO A 268 -55.21 -20.19 -13.57
C PRO A 268 -55.81 -18.81 -13.40
N THR A 269 -56.47 -18.31 -14.44
CA THR A 269 -57.49 -17.31 -14.26
C THR A 269 -58.50 -18.04 -13.41
N LEU A 270 -58.66 -17.60 -12.16
CA LEU A 270 -59.81 -18.01 -11.40
C LEU A 270 -61.00 -17.68 -12.31
N SER A 271 -61.76 -18.69 -12.71
CA SER A 271 -63.05 -18.43 -13.33
C SER A 271 -63.82 -17.48 -12.40
N GLY A 272 -64.75 -16.68 -12.92
CA GLY A 272 -65.51 -15.75 -12.06
C GLY A 272 -66.06 -16.46 -10.81
N TRP A 273 -66.43 -17.74 -10.95
CA TRP A 273 -66.80 -18.63 -9.86
C TRP A 273 -65.67 -19.01 -8.89
N ALA A 274 -64.50 -19.41 -9.41
CA ALA A 274 -63.35 -19.71 -8.55
C ALA A 274 -62.85 -18.48 -7.79
N MET A 275 -63.03 -17.27 -8.36
CA MET A 275 -62.69 -16.01 -7.70
C MET A 275 -63.66 -15.72 -6.55
N VAL A 276 -64.96 -15.93 -6.77
CA VAL A 276 -65.98 -15.84 -5.72
C VAL A 276 -65.74 -16.86 -4.61
N LEU A 277 -65.34 -18.09 -4.96
CA LEU A 277 -65.06 -19.14 -4.00
C LEU A 277 -63.79 -18.86 -3.18
N LEU A 278 -62.74 -18.33 -3.80
CA LEU A 278 -61.52 -17.91 -3.10
C LEU A 278 -61.78 -16.72 -2.17
N VAL A 279 -62.57 -15.73 -2.61
CA VAL A 279 -62.99 -14.59 -1.76
C VAL A 279 -63.85 -15.09 -0.60
N GLY A 280 -64.76 -16.03 -0.83
CA GLY A 280 -65.59 -16.64 0.21
C GLY A 280 -64.77 -17.43 1.25
N LEU A 281 -63.79 -18.22 0.80
CA LEU A 281 -62.87 -18.95 1.68
C LEU A 281 -61.98 -18.01 2.50
N LEU A 282 -61.49 -16.93 1.89
CA LEU A 282 -60.67 -15.92 2.56
C LEU A 282 -61.50 -15.10 3.58
N ALA A 283 -62.77 -14.80 3.27
CA ALA A 283 -63.68 -14.15 4.20
C ALA A 283 -64.03 -15.05 5.40
N LEU A 284 -64.25 -16.35 5.18
CA LEU A 284 -64.43 -17.35 6.24
C LEU A 284 -63.17 -17.52 7.11
N ALA A 285 -62.00 -17.29 6.53
CA ALA A 285 -60.71 -17.28 7.24
C ALA A 285 -60.33 -15.90 7.84
N GLY A 286 -61.22 -14.89 7.77
CA GLY A 286 -61.02 -13.57 8.40
C GLY A 286 -60.12 -12.60 7.61
N VAL A 287 -59.79 -12.89 6.35
CA VAL A 287 -58.97 -12.02 5.50
C VAL A 287 -59.88 -11.04 4.73
N ALA A 288 -59.86 -9.77 5.15
CA ALA A 288 -60.78 -8.74 4.64
C ALA A 288 -60.25 -7.92 3.44
N ALA A 289 -58.98 -8.06 3.05
CA ALA A 289 -58.41 -7.28 1.94
C ALA A 289 -57.31 -8.05 1.19
N ILE A 290 -57.40 -8.08 -0.14
CA ILE A 290 -56.38 -8.61 -1.05
C ILE A 290 -55.85 -7.44 -1.88
N ARG A 291 -54.57 -7.09 -1.73
CA ARG A 291 -53.93 -6.08 -2.58
C ARG A 291 -53.42 -6.76 -3.86
N ARG A 292 -53.99 -6.38 -5.00
CA ARG A 292 -53.51 -6.82 -6.31
C ARG A 292 -52.13 -6.20 -6.55
N MET A 293 -51.07 -7.02 -6.59
CA MET A 293 -49.78 -6.55 -7.12
C MET A 293 -49.87 -6.67 -8.65
N THR A 294 -50.27 -5.58 -9.30
CA THR A 294 -50.04 -5.37 -10.73
C THR A 294 -48.64 -4.84 -10.94
#